data_AF-A0A515EU25-F1
#
_entry.id   AF-A0A515EU25-F1
#
_cell.length_a   1.000
_cell.length_b   1.000
_cell.length_c   1.000
_cell.angle_alpha   90.00
_cell.angle_beta   90.00
_cell.angle_gamma   90.00
#
_symmetry.space_group_name_H-M   'P 1'
#
loop_
_entity.id
_entity.type
_entity.pdbx_description
1 polymer ?
#
loop_
_entity_poly.entity_id
_entity_poly.type
_entity_poly.pdbx_seq_one_letter_code
_entity_poly.pdbx_strand_id
1 'polypeptide(L)'
;MLNTALPSNPSSRRFASYKSHPWEGNGNSEKGSTAAGAYQILYGTWKEKFDLGLIVVPAGKDKFSPEVQHRIAVMKLYDRGALNFIRKGDIEKAITDTTLPGEWRCLPGGIENAERKTAEGKPMDLAYVMGLFNQYLDEEKRKANLK
;
A
#
# COMPACT_ATOMS: atom_id res chain seq x y z
N MET A 1 7.67 -3.62 -4.75
CA MET A 1 8.44 -2.90 -5.80
C MET A 1 8.29 -1.42 -5.53
N LEU A 2 9.34 -0.62 -5.68
CA LEU A 2 9.24 0.84 -5.55
C LEU A 2 8.76 1.45 -6.87
N ASN A 3 7.84 2.42 -6.83
CA ASN A 3 7.55 3.24 -8.01
C ASN A 3 8.66 4.25 -8.28
N THR A 4 9.43 4.64 -7.25
CA THR A 4 10.57 5.57 -7.36
C THR A 4 11.90 4.85 -7.16
N ALA A 5 12.93 5.20 -7.94
CA ALA A 5 14.28 4.72 -7.70
C ALA A 5 14.82 5.20 -6.34
N LEU A 6 15.66 4.40 -5.69
CA LEU A 6 16.18 4.75 -4.37
C LEU A 6 17.21 5.87 -4.42
N PRO A 7 17.33 6.67 -3.34
CA PRO A 7 18.40 7.66 -3.22
C PRO A 7 19.79 7.02 -3.19
N SER A 8 19.92 5.77 -2.74
CA SER A 8 21.19 5.04 -2.71
C SER A 8 21.54 4.29 -4.00
N ASN A 9 20.57 4.08 -4.90
CA ASN A 9 20.80 3.43 -6.19
C ASN A 9 19.71 3.85 -7.19
N PRO A 10 19.97 4.86 -8.04
CA PRO A 10 19.02 5.35 -9.05
C PRO A 10 18.60 4.32 -10.10
N SER A 11 19.35 3.22 -10.23
CA SER A 11 19.08 2.12 -11.16
C SER A 11 18.26 0.99 -10.53
N SER A 12 18.05 1.00 -9.21
CA SER A 12 17.28 -0.02 -8.50
C SER A 12 15.97 0.53 -7.94
N ARG A 13 14.88 -0.19 -8.24
CA ARG A 13 13.54 0.00 -7.65
C ARG A 13 13.28 -0.95 -6.48
N ARG A 14 14.34 -1.48 -5.87
CA ARG A 14 14.28 -2.41 -4.72
C ARG A 14 15.21 -1.91 -3.62
N PHE A 15 14.69 -1.86 -2.40
CA PHE A 15 15.50 -1.56 -1.20
C PHE A 15 16.01 -2.85 -0.59
N ALA A 16 17.20 -2.76 0.03
CA ALA A 16 17.93 -3.92 0.54
C ALA A 16 17.74 -4.17 2.05
N SER A 17 17.04 -3.28 2.75
CA SER A 17 16.94 -3.31 4.21
C SER A 17 15.58 -2.83 4.71
N TYR A 18 15.02 -3.56 5.68
CA TYR A 18 13.79 -3.19 6.38
C TYR A 18 14.03 -2.40 7.67
N LYS A 19 15.30 -2.10 8.02
CA LYS A 19 15.67 -1.40 9.25
C LYS A 19 14.90 -0.09 9.43
N SER A 20 14.71 0.65 8.34
CA SER A 20 13.86 1.82 8.30
C SER A 20 13.29 2.07 6.91
N HIS A 21 12.49 3.13 6.78
CA HIS A 21 11.97 3.55 5.50
C HIS A 21 13.13 3.92 4.55
N PRO A 22 13.12 3.51 3.27
CA PRO A 22 14.28 3.69 2.38
C PRO A 22 14.71 5.14 2.09
N TRP A 23 13.86 6.10 2.47
CA TRP A 23 14.09 7.54 2.35
C TRP A 23 14.36 8.22 3.70
N GLU A 24 14.47 7.47 4.80
CA GLU A 24 14.90 8.04 6.08
C GLU A 24 16.29 8.67 5.94
N GLY A 25 16.45 9.91 6.43
CA GLY A 25 17.66 10.71 6.26
C GLY A 25 17.76 11.46 4.92
N ASN A 26 16.97 11.08 3.91
CA ASN A 26 16.91 11.72 2.59
C ASN A 26 15.46 12.06 2.24
N GLY A 27 14.87 13.00 3.00
CA GLY A 27 13.44 13.32 2.94
C GLY A 27 12.95 13.96 1.63
N ASN A 28 13.86 14.36 0.74
CA ASN A 28 13.54 14.94 -0.55
C ASN A 28 13.94 13.97 -1.66
N SER A 29 12.95 13.40 -2.35
CA SER A 29 13.22 12.76 -3.64
C SER A 29 13.40 13.84 -4.69
N GLU A 30 14.51 13.84 -5.43
CA GLU A 30 14.74 14.74 -6.58
C GLU A 30 13.66 14.59 -7.68
N LYS A 31 12.86 13.52 -7.64
CA LYS A 31 11.86 13.15 -8.65
C LYS A 31 10.40 13.09 -8.16
N GLY A 32 10.10 13.70 -7.00
CA GLY A 32 8.71 14.00 -6.61
C GLY A 32 7.87 12.91 -5.89
N SER A 33 8.44 11.77 -5.46
CA SER A 33 7.74 10.85 -4.54
C SER A 33 8.70 9.96 -3.74
N THR A 34 8.43 9.83 -2.43
CA THR A 34 9.16 8.95 -1.50
C THR A 34 8.46 7.60 -1.27
N ALA A 35 7.48 7.25 -2.11
CA ALA A 35 6.69 6.03 -1.94
C ALA A 35 7.54 4.76 -1.94
N ALA A 36 7.33 3.89 -0.94
CA ALA A 36 8.07 2.63 -0.79
C ALA A 36 7.28 1.45 -0.23
N GLY A 37 7.84 0.24 -0.37
CA GLY A 37 7.25 -0.98 0.19
C GLY A 37 6.13 -1.60 -0.65
N ALA A 38 5.38 -2.52 -0.06
CA ALA A 38 4.27 -3.21 -0.69
C ALA A 38 3.09 -2.25 -0.98
N TYR A 39 2.87 -1.28 -0.09
CA TYR A 39 1.73 -0.34 -0.16
C TYR A 39 2.12 1.07 -0.58
N GLN A 40 3.31 1.28 -1.14
CA GLN A 40 3.77 2.61 -1.59
C GLN A 40 3.65 3.69 -0.49
N ILE A 41 4.04 3.35 0.74
CA ILE A 41 3.98 4.24 1.90
C ILE A 41 4.96 5.39 1.68
N LEU A 42 4.50 6.63 1.87
CA LEU A 42 5.36 7.82 1.79
C LEU A 42 6.22 7.96 3.06
N TYR A 43 7.42 8.51 2.91
CA TYR A 43 8.31 8.76 4.06
C TYR A 43 7.64 9.61 5.14
N GLY A 44 6.95 10.69 4.74
CA GLY A 44 6.25 11.57 5.68
C GLY A 44 5.19 10.82 6.50
N THR A 45 4.41 9.95 5.86
CA THR A 45 3.41 9.11 6.54
C THR A 45 4.06 8.12 7.50
N TRP A 46 5.13 7.43 7.07
CA TRP A 46 5.88 6.54 7.94
C TRP A 46 6.41 7.29 9.16
N LYS A 47 7.09 8.42 8.95
CA LYS A 47 7.68 9.24 10.01
C LYS A 47 6.61 9.72 10.99
N GLU A 48 5.49 10.24 10.51
CA GLU A 48 4.36 10.69 11.32
C GLU A 48 3.86 9.59 12.26
N LYS A 49 3.70 8.34 11.78
CA LYS A 49 3.19 7.24 12.63
C LYS A 49 4.17 6.86 13.75
N PHE A 50 5.49 7.00 13.51
CA PHE A 50 6.51 6.80 14.55
C PHE A 50 6.62 8.00 15.50
N ASP A 51 6.58 9.23 14.99
CA ASP A 51 6.64 10.46 15.79
C ASP A 51 5.45 10.57 16.77
N LEU A 52 4.26 10.17 16.33
CA LEU A 52 3.05 10.16 17.16
C LEU A 52 2.97 8.94 18.10
N GLY A 53 3.95 8.04 18.08
CA GLY A 53 3.95 6.83 18.92
C GLY A 53 2.85 5.82 18.56
N LEU A 54 2.22 5.93 17.39
CA LEU A 54 1.17 5.01 16.93
C LEU A 54 1.71 3.63 16.59
N ILE A 55 3.01 3.56 16.27
CA ILE A 55 3.74 2.31 16.05
C ILE A 55 4.94 2.29 16.97
N VAL A 56 4.96 1.31 17.88
CA VAL A 56 6.10 1.02 18.74
C VAL A 56 6.73 -0.28 18.28
N VAL A 57 8.00 -0.22 17.91
CA VAL A 57 8.80 -1.37 17.49
C VAL A 57 9.89 -1.59 18.55
N PRO A 58 10.07 -2.82 19.08
CA PRO A 58 11.10 -3.11 20.07
C PRO A 58 12.50 -2.71 19.58
N ALA A 59 13.39 -2.38 20.51
CA ALA A 59 14.77 -2.05 20.19
C ALA A 59 15.43 -3.19 19.38
N GLY A 60 16.17 -2.82 18.33
CA GLY A 60 16.84 -3.78 17.44
C GLY A 60 15.94 -4.49 16.42
N LYS A 61 14.64 -4.17 16.37
CA LYS A 61 13.73 -4.66 15.32
C LYS A 61 13.57 -3.65 14.19
N ASP A 62 13.23 -4.19 13.02
CA ASP A 62 13.07 -3.44 11.78
C ASP A 62 11.85 -2.52 11.80
N LYS A 63 12.05 -1.22 11.56
CA LYS A 63 10.98 -0.21 11.56
C LYS A 63 10.21 -0.11 10.24
N PHE A 64 10.55 -0.92 9.25
CA PHE A 64 9.84 -0.95 7.97
C PHE A 64 9.58 -2.39 7.47
N SER A 65 9.59 -3.37 8.37
CA SER A 65 9.27 -4.77 8.06
C SER A 65 7.90 -4.94 7.40
N PRO A 66 7.61 -6.07 6.73
CA PRO A 66 6.28 -6.35 6.17
C PRO A 66 5.16 -6.14 7.19
N GLU A 67 5.34 -6.58 8.44
CA GLU A 67 4.36 -6.39 9.51
C GLU A 67 4.10 -4.90 9.80
N VAL A 68 5.15 -4.07 9.88
CA VAL A 68 4.99 -2.62 10.08
C VAL A 68 4.28 -1.99 8.89
N GLN A 69 4.61 -2.40 7.67
CA GLN A 69 3.93 -1.93 6.46
C GLN A 69 2.43 -2.29 6.48
N HIS A 70 2.08 -3.51 6.90
CA HIS A 70 0.68 -3.94 7.06
C HIS A 70 -0.05 -3.04 8.07
N ARG A 71 0.57 -2.78 9.23
CA ARG A 71 -0.02 -1.92 10.27
C ARG A 71 -0.30 -0.52 9.75
N ILE A 72 0.67 0.09 9.05
CA ILE A 72 0.47 1.42 8.43
C ILE A 72 -0.66 1.36 7.40
N ALA A 73 -0.69 0.35 6.54
CA ALA A 73 -1.76 0.21 5.55
C ALA A 73 -3.15 0.09 6.20
N VAL A 74 -3.28 -0.68 7.28
CA VAL A 74 -4.54 -0.80 8.04
C VAL A 74 -4.94 0.52 8.70
N MET A 75 -3.99 1.28 9.26
CA MET A 75 -4.26 2.64 9.76
C MET A 75 -4.79 3.54 8.66
N LYS A 76 -4.22 3.47 7.45
CA LYS A 76 -4.69 4.25 6.30
C LYS A 76 -6.08 3.80 5.83
N LEU A 77 -6.37 2.51 5.82
CA LEU A 77 -7.72 2.00 5.55
C LEU A 77 -8.75 2.51 6.55
N TYR A 78 -8.36 2.64 7.83
CA TYR A 78 -9.19 3.24 8.87
C TYR A 78 -9.40 4.74 8.61
N ASP A 79 -8.31 5.51 8.42
CA ASP A 79 -8.34 6.96 8.19
C ASP A 79 -9.18 7.35 6.96
N ARG A 80 -9.31 6.45 5.97
CA ARG A 80 -10.08 6.67 4.74
C ARG A 80 -11.53 6.18 4.83
N GLY A 81 -11.94 5.54 5.94
CA GLY A 81 -13.30 5.03 6.15
C GLY A 81 -13.58 3.67 5.50
N ALA A 82 -12.58 3.02 4.90
CA ALA A 82 -12.74 1.76 4.18
C ALA A 82 -12.89 0.54 5.11
N LEU A 83 -12.33 0.60 6.32
CA LEU A 83 -12.23 -0.58 7.19
C LEU A 83 -13.59 -1.17 7.60
N ASN A 84 -14.63 -0.35 7.77
CA ASN A 84 -15.98 -0.82 8.12
C ASN A 84 -16.60 -1.64 6.98
N PHE A 85 -16.50 -1.15 5.74
CA PHE A 85 -16.98 -1.86 4.57
C PHE A 85 -16.22 -3.18 4.36
N ILE A 86 -14.88 -3.15 4.49
CA ILE A 86 -14.05 -4.36 4.39
C ILE A 86 -14.47 -5.43 5.40
N ARG A 87 -14.69 -5.05 6.66
CA ARG A 87 -15.13 -5.99 7.72
C ARG A 87 -16.51 -6.60 7.46
N LYS A 88 -17.38 -5.90 6.74
CA LYS A 88 -18.71 -6.40 6.34
C LYS A 88 -18.67 -7.23 5.05
N GLY A 89 -17.53 -7.28 4.36
CA GLY A 89 -17.42 -7.90 3.04
C GLY A 89 -17.87 -6.98 1.90
N ASP A 90 -18.20 -5.72 2.17
CA ASP A 90 -18.62 -4.72 1.19
C ASP A 90 -17.41 -4.10 0.47
N ILE A 91 -16.57 -4.93 -0.16
CA ILE A 91 -15.28 -4.49 -0.76
C ILE A 91 -15.49 -3.45 -1.86
N GLU A 92 -16.55 -3.60 -2.64
CA GLU A 92 -16.90 -2.64 -3.69
C GLU A 92 -17.08 -1.24 -3.10
N LYS A 93 -17.92 -1.12 -2.06
CA LYS A 93 -18.16 0.15 -1.35
C LYS A 93 -16.90 0.67 -0.66
N ALA A 94 -16.03 -0.21 -0.17
CA ALA A 94 -14.75 0.23 0.38
C ALA A 94 -13.90 0.99 -0.64
N ILE A 95 -14.03 0.67 -1.94
CA ILE A 95 -13.33 1.33 -3.04
C ILE A 95 -14.11 2.55 -3.56
N THR A 96 -15.42 2.43 -3.77
CA THR A 96 -16.24 3.46 -4.43
C THR A 96 -16.75 4.56 -3.51
N ASP A 97 -17.06 4.21 -2.26
CA ASP A 97 -17.79 5.10 -1.34
C ASP A 97 -16.85 5.77 -0.32
N THR A 98 -15.53 5.67 -0.54
CA THR A 98 -14.52 6.19 0.37
C THR A 98 -13.44 6.98 -0.35
N THR A 99 -12.52 7.57 0.41
CA THR A 99 -11.37 8.32 -0.15
C THR A 99 -10.16 7.43 -0.47
N LEU A 100 -10.36 6.11 -0.49
CA LEU A 100 -9.33 5.12 -0.74
C LEU A 100 -8.58 5.30 -2.09
N PRO A 101 -9.24 5.64 -3.21
CA PRO A 101 -8.54 5.89 -4.48
C PRO A 101 -7.61 7.13 -4.46
N GLY A 102 -7.85 8.08 -3.53
CA GLY A 102 -6.96 9.21 -3.31
C GLY A 102 -5.66 8.81 -2.58
N GLU A 103 -5.71 7.75 -1.78
CA GLU A 103 -4.54 7.19 -1.09
C GLU A 103 -3.72 6.29 -2.01
N TRP A 104 -4.38 5.30 -2.62
CA TRP A 104 -3.78 4.39 -3.57
C TRP A 104 -4.29 4.72 -4.97
N ARG A 105 -3.58 5.62 -5.64
CA ARG A 105 -3.94 6.14 -6.97
C ARG A 105 -4.02 5.09 -8.08
N CYS A 106 -3.53 3.88 -7.82
CA CYS A 106 -3.65 2.72 -8.71
C CYS A 106 -5.01 2.02 -8.64
N LEU A 107 -5.87 2.37 -7.68
CA LEU A 107 -7.22 1.82 -7.58
C LEU A 107 -8.17 2.48 -8.60
N PRO A 108 -9.28 1.82 -8.95
CA PRO A 108 -10.38 2.41 -9.71
C PRO A 108 -10.82 3.74 -9.09
N GLY A 109 -10.97 4.79 -9.93
CA GLY A 109 -11.24 6.16 -9.48
C GLY A 109 -9.99 6.98 -9.09
N GLY A 110 -8.80 6.36 -9.02
CA GLY A 110 -7.53 7.05 -8.80
C GLY A 110 -6.92 7.61 -10.10
N ILE A 111 -6.25 8.76 -10.01
CA ILE A 111 -5.70 9.46 -11.18
C ILE A 111 -4.64 8.64 -11.94
N GLU A 112 -3.87 7.80 -11.25
CA GLU A 112 -2.83 6.98 -11.90
C GLU A 112 -3.40 5.71 -12.54
N ASN A 113 -4.67 5.38 -12.27
CA ASN A 113 -5.34 4.22 -12.84
C ASN A 113 -6.15 4.53 -14.10
N ALA A 114 -6.48 5.80 -14.35
CA ALA A 114 -7.39 6.22 -15.42
C ALA A 114 -7.02 5.66 -16.82
N GLU A 115 -5.72 5.51 -17.09
CA GLU A 115 -5.21 5.01 -18.37
C GLU A 115 -4.57 3.61 -18.28
N ARG A 116 -4.62 2.97 -17.10
CA ARG A 116 -3.99 1.66 -16.90
C ARG A 116 -4.78 0.55 -17.56
N LYS A 117 -4.03 -0.33 -18.21
CA LYS A 117 -4.55 -1.52 -18.90
C LYS A 117 -3.81 -2.76 -18.43
N THR A 118 -4.54 -3.85 -18.34
CA THR A 118 -4.02 -5.22 -18.16
C THR A 118 -3.10 -5.62 -19.32
N ALA A 119 -2.40 -6.75 -19.17
CA ALA A 119 -1.53 -7.27 -20.24
C ALA A 119 -2.32 -7.55 -21.54
N GLU A 120 -3.61 -7.88 -21.41
CA GLU A 120 -4.54 -8.13 -22.50
C GLU A 120 -5.19 -6.85 -23.05
N GLY A 121 -4.78 -5.67 -22.57
CA GLY A 121 -5.27 -4.37 -23.04
C GLY A 121 -6.63 -3.94 -22.46
N LYS A 122 -7.21 -4.70 -21.52
CA LYS A 122 -8.47 -4.34 -20.84
C LYS A 122 -8.24 -3.30 -19.72
N PRO A 123 -9.18 -2.40 -19.44
CA PRO A 123 -9.04 -1.44 -18.35
C PRO A 123 -8.90 -2.16 -17.00
N MET A 124 -8.10 -1.59 -16.09
CA MET A 124 -8.02 -2.03 -14.69
C MET A 124 -9.15 -1.40 -13.86
N ASP A 125 -10.39 -1.72 -14.23
CA ASP A 125 -11.59 -1.18 -13.61
C ASP A 125 -11.99 -1.90 -12.30
N LEU A 126 -13.15 -1.55 -11.75
CA LEU A 126 -13.67 -2.15 -10.52
C LEU A 126 -13.90 -3.66 -10.67
N ALA A 127 -14.38 -4.13 -11.83
CA ALA A 127 -14.59 -5.54 -12.07
C ALA A 127 -13.27 -6.31 -12.06
N TYR A 128 -12.21 -5.76 -12.66
CA TYR A 128 -10.87 -6.32 -12.60
C TYR A 128 -10.36 -6.43 -11.15
N VAL A 129 -10.47 -5.37 -10.36
CA VAL A 129 -10.01 -5.39 -8.95
C VAL A 129 -10.81 -6.36 -8.10
N MET A 130 -12.13 -6.43 -8.28
CA MET A 130 -12.97 -7.40 -7.58
C MET A 130 -12.63 -8.85 -7.98
N GLY A 131 -12.30 -9.09 -9.25
CA GLY A 131 -11.80 -10.38 -9.72
C GLY A 131 -10.50 -10.80 -9.01
N LEU A 132 -9.53 -9.89 -8.92
CA LEU A 132 -8.29 -10.13 -8.19
C LEU A 132 -8.53 -10.37 -6.69
N PHE A 133 -9.39 -9.57 -6.07
CA PHE A 133 -9.72 -9.73 -4.65
C PHE A 133 -10.29 -11.12 -4.37
N ASN A 134 -11.27 -11.56 -5.18
CA ASN A 134 -11.88 -12.88 -5.02
C ASN A 134 -10.88 -14.01 -5.23
N GLN A 135 -9.99 -13.89 -6.23
CA GLN A 135 -8.92 -14.87 -6.43
C GLN A 135 -8.05 -15.04 -5.17
N TYR A 136 -7.58 -13.94 -4.58
CA TYR A 136 -6.76 -13.99 -3.37
C TYR A 136 -7.56 -14.46 -2.15
N LEU A 137 -8.83 -14.07 -2.03
CA LEU A 137 -9.70 -14.56 -0.97
C LEU A 137 -9.85 -16.09 -1.04
N ASP A 138 -10.05 -16.64 -2.23
CA ASP A 138 -10.15 -18.09 -2.42
C ASP A 138 -8.83 -18.81 -2.11
N GLU A 139 -7.69 -18.21 -2.44
CA GLU A 139 -6.37 -18.72 -2.05
C GLU A 139 -6.18 -18.73 -0.53
N GLU A 140 -6.57 -17.67 0.17
CA GLU A 140 -6.47 -17.59 1.63
C GLU A 140 -7.45 -18.55 2.33
N LYS A 141 -8.68 -18.69 1.82
CA LYS A 141 -9.63 -19.70 2.29
C LYS A 141 -9.04 -21.11 2.16
N ARG A 142 -8.43 -21.42 1.00
CA ARG A 142 -7.77 -22.71 0.76
C ARG A 142 -6.64 -22.98 1.75
N LYS A 143 -5.79 -21.99 2.03
CA LYS A 143 -4.71 -22.10 3.04
C LYS A 143 -5.26 -22.33 4.45
N ALA A 144 -6.42 -21.74 4.75
CA ALA A 144 -7.09 -21.86 6.05
C ALA A 144 -8.01 -23.09 6.16
N ASN A 145 -8.11 -23.94 5.13
CA ASN A 145 -9.09 -25.04 5.04
C ASN A 145 -10.55 -24.59 5.21
N LEU A 146 -10.87 -23.38 4.76
CA LEU A 146 -12.22 -22.82 4.75
C LEU A 146 -12.82 -23.03 3.35
N LYS A 147 -14.13 -23.30 3.31
CA LYS A 147 -14.91 -23.40 2.07
C LYS A 147 -15.33 -22.02 1.57
#